data_AF-A0A2M8CVC1-F1
#
_entry.id   AF-A0A2M8CVC1-F1
#
_cell.length_a   1.000
_cell.length_b   1.000
_cell.length_c   1.000
_cell.angle_alpha   90.00
_cell.angle_beta   90.00
_cell.angle_gamma   90.00
#
_symmetry.space_group_name_H-M   'P 1'
#
loop_
_entity.id
_entity.type
_entity.pdbx_description
1 polymer ?
#
loop_
_entity_poly.entity_id
_entity_poly.type
_entity_poly.pdbx_seq_one_letter_code
_entity_poly.pdbx_strand_id
1 'polypeptide(L)'
;MWYTKKLLTAILAGGLLVSLAGCASTTTGQSSREDKIDSVMAKAAADAKGKGNAGQSLSYLEQIYKRNSSDPSAAQNYAHALREEGFFSRASLILKPFATQDNVKDAGLLIEYASIQTSMGNHVDAEQTARKAVLLDPTSGRAYHLLGIALDAQGHHEQAQTAFEKGLEHWEGDPSALLNNMGLNLAAQGFLDEAIETLRKALDTAPNRMEIERNLRIISALQYQPPKEGTRLVPKPPRKPESEDKRQAKILKNELDSNDGTSESTKE
;
A
#
# COMPACT_ATOMS: atom_id res chain seq x y z
N MET A 1 60.76 -16.89 86.80
CA MET A 1 61.29 -15.53 87.06
C MET A 1 60.27 -14.50 86.58
N TRP A 2 60.27 -13.31 87.18
CA TRP A 2 59.22 -12.28 87.08
C TRP A 2 59.84 -10.95 86.62
N TYR A 3 59.13 -10.15 85.81
CA TYR A 3 59.43 -8.74 85.44
C TYR A 3 60.77 -8.51 84.68
N THR A 4 61.01 -7.50 83.83
CA THR A 4 60.50 -6.12 83.59
C THR A 4 60.55 -5.81 82.06
N LYS A 5 60.06 -4.71 81.44
CA LYS A 5 59.17 -3.55 81.75
C LYS A 5 58.72 -2.90 80.41
N LYS A 6 57.49 -2.35 80.37
CA LYS A 6 56.99 -1.13 79.65
C LYS A 6 57.59 -0.67 78.29
N LEU A 7 56.70 -0.33 77.35
CA LEU A 7 56.39 1.09 77.03
C LEU A 7 54.95 1.25 76.48
N LEU A 8 54.29 2.38 76.79
CA LEU A 8 53.03 2.79 76.17
C LEU A 8 53.30 3.74 75.00
N THR A 9 52.54 3.59 73.92
CA THR A 9 52.07 4.72 73.09
C THR A 9 50.62 4.43 72.67
N ALA A 10 49.77 5.45 72.79
CA ALA A 10 48.39 5.47 72.26
C ALA A 10 48.32 6.42 71.06
N ILE A 11 47.11 6.74 70.58
CA ILE A 11 46.80 7.69 69.48
C ILE A 11 47.00 7.02 68.09
N LEU A 12 46.10 7.04 67.10
CA LEU A 12 44.92 7.88 66.80
C LEU A 12 43.81 7.06 66.10
N ALA A 13 42.55 7.54 66.15
CA ALA A 13 41.47 7.05 65.30
C ALA A 13 41.49 7.71 63.90
N GLY A 14 40.92 7.06 62.88
CA GLY A 14 40.73 7.65 61.55
C GLY A 14 40.33 6.61 60.51
N GLY A 15 39.08 6.62 60.06
CA GLY A 15 38.54 5.61 59.15
C GLY A 15 38.87 5.87 57.68
N LEU A 16 38.85 4.80 56.88
CA LEU A 16 38.79 4.87 55.41
C LEU A 16 37.77 3.86 54.88
N LEU A 17 36.48 4.10 55.15
CA LEU A 17 35.41 3.54 54.32
C LEU A 17 35.45 4.27 52.97
N VAL A 18 36.12 3.68 51.98
CA VAL A 18 36.05 4.16 50.60
C VAL A 18 34.67 3.83 50.06
N SER A 19 33.75 4.78 50.21
CA SER A 19 32.44 4.73 49.57
C SER A 19 32.61 4.83 48.06
N LEU A 20 32.45 3.70 47.36
CA LEU A 20 32.18 3.67 45.92
C LEU A 20 30.75 4.18 45.65
N ALA A 21 30.55 5.48 45.90
CA ALA A 21 29.35 6.24 45.61
C ALA A 21 29.70 7.30 44.54
N GLY A 22 29.98 6.82 43.33
CA GLY A 22 30.26 7.64 42.15
C GLY A 22 29.55 7.09 40.92
N CYS A 23 29.02 7.98 40.08
CA CYS A 23 28.34 7.66 38.81
C CYS A 23 26.93 7.02 38.89
N ALA A 24 26.05 7.53 39.76
CA ALA A 24 24.59 7.35 39.63
C ALA A 24 23.87 8.53 38.94
N SER A 25 24.54 9.67 38.77
CA SER A 25 23.93 10.94 38.31
C SER A 25 24.12 11.26 36.83
N THR A 26 24.91 10.47 36.10
CA THR A 26 25.27 10.74 34.68
C THR A 26 24.30 10.08 33.69
N THR A 27 23.80 8.88 34.00
CA THR A 27 22.98 8.06 33.08
C THR A 27 21.68 8.76 32.67
N THR A 28 20.98 9.38 33.61
CA THR A 28 19.71 10.09 33.36
C THR A 28 19.89 11.37 32.55
N GLY A 29 20.99 12.10 32.77
CA GLY A 29 21.35 13.29 31.98
C GLY A 29 21.84 12.96 30.56
N GLN A 30 22.52 11.82 30.39
CA GLN A 30 23.03 11.37 29.10
C GLN A 30 21.90 10.85 28.19
N SER A 31 21.02 9.98 28.71
CA SER A 31 19.83 9.50 27.98
C SER A 31 19.02 10.68 27.45
N SER A 32 18.65 11.64 28.32
CA SER A 32 17.88 12.83 27.94
C SER A 32 18.55 13.72 26.88
N ARG A 33 19.87 13.64 26.71
CA ARG A 33 20.60 14.35 25.64
C ARG A 33 20.60 13.54 24.34
N GLU A 34 20.74 12.23 24.42
CA GLU A 34 20.67 11.31 23.28
C GLU A 34 19.27 11.33 22.66
N ASP A 35 18.21 11.24 23.48
CA ASP A 35 16.80 11.34 23.06
C ASP A 35 16.51 12.65 22.29
N LYS A 36 17.11 13.77 22.72
CA LYS A 36 16.96 15.08 22.06
C LYS A 36 17.69 15.13 20.71
N ILE A 37 18.85 14.51 20.60
CA ILE A 37 19.60 14.41 19.34
C ILE A 37 18.81 13.57 18.34
N ASP A 38 18.27 12.43 18.79
CA ASP A 38 17.49 11.53 17.95
C ASP A 38 16.16 12.15 17.51
N SER A 39 15.48 12.90 18.40
CA SER A 39 14.30 13.71 18.05
C SER A 39 14.60 14.78 16.99
N VAL A 40 15.74 15.49 17.09
CA VAL A 40 16.15 16.48 16.09
C VAL A 40 16.49 15.82 14.75
N MET A 41 17.17 14.66 14.75
CA MET A 41 17.44 13.91 13.52
C MET A 41 16.17 13.34 12.89
N ALA A 42 15.22 12.85 13.69
CA ALA A 42 13.93 12.36 13.19
C ALA A 42 13.13 13.48 12.51
N LYS A 43 13.14 14.69 13.09
CA LYS A 43 12.56 15.87 12.45
C LYS A 43 13.30 16.23 11.15
N ALA A 44 14.63 16.22 11.14
CA ALA A 44 15.42 16.48 9.94
C ALA A 44 15.17 15.43 8.83
N ALA A 45 14.93 14.17 9.20
CA ALA A 45 14.53 13.12 8.28
C ALA A 45 13.15 13.38 7.66
N ALA A 46 12.17 13.77 8.48
CA ALA A 46 10.83 14.15 8.01
C ALA A 46 10.87 15.39 7.10
N ASP A 47 11.60 16.43 7.49
CA ASP A 47 11.80 17.65 6.68
C ASP A 47 12.50 17.35 5.35
N ALA A 48 13.45 16.40 5.33
CA ALA A 48 14.12 15.94 4.11
C ALA A 48 13.17 15.14 3.20
N LYS A 49 12.39 14.20 3.76
CA LYS A 49 11.36 13.43 3.02
C LYS A 49 10.30 14.37 2.42
N GLY A 50 9.82 15.35 3.18
CA GLY A 50 8.85 16.35 2.71
C GLY A 50 9.37 17.26 1.59
N LYS A 51 10.69 17.38 1.43
CA LYS A 51 11.36 18.09 0.32
C LYS A 51 11.73 17.17 -0.85
N GLY A 52 11.33 15.89 -0.83
CA GLY A 52 11.71 14.89 -1.81
C GLY A 52 13.18 14.44 -1.73
N ASN A 53 13.92 14.82 -0.67
CA ASN A 53 15.30 14.41 -0.48
C ASN A 53 15.39 13.10 0.33
N ALA A 54 15.01 12.01 -0.32
CA ALA A 54 15.03 10.67 0.28
C ALA A 54 16.42 10.25 0.79
N GLY A 55 17.49 10.59 0.05
CA GLY A 55 18.87 10.26 0.45
C GLY A 55 19.28 10.91 1.76
N GLN A 56 18.92 12.18 2.00
CA GLN A 56 19.13 12.83 3.30
C GLN A 56 18.25 12.21 4.39
N SER A 57 16.98 11.90 4.09
CA SER A 57 16.08 11.25 5.04
C SER A 57 16.61 9.90 5.53
N LEU A 58 17.04 9.04 4.59
CA LEU A 58 17.70 7.76 4.86
C LEU A 58 18.96 7.93 5.71
N SER A 59 19.79 8.93 5.42
CA SER A 59 21.03 9.18 6.19
C SER A 59 20.76 9.55 7.65
N TYR A 60 19.72 10.33 7.94
CA TYR A 60 19.32 10.63 9.31
C TYR A 60 18.74 9.42 10.03
N LEU A 61 17.87 8.64 9.35
CA LEU A 61 17.28 7.42 9.92
C LEU A 61 18.34 6.33 10.17
N GLU A 62 19.33 6.19 9.28
CA GLU A 62 20.48 5.31 9.47
C GLU A 62 21.32 5.72 10.69
N GLN A 63 21.52 7.03 10.92
CA GLN A 63 22.24 7.54 12.09
C GLN A 63 21.50 7.24 13.40
N ILE A 64 20.17 7.44 13.44
CA ILE A 64 19.33 7.09 14.61
C ILE A 64 19.45 5.58 14.90
N TYR A 65 19.24 4.73 13.88
CA TYR A 65 19.36 3.28 14.04
C TYR A 65 20.77 2.83 14.44
N LYS A 66 21.85 3.45 13.92
CA LYS A 66 23.23 3.11 14.34
C LYS A 66 23.54 3.53 15.78
N ARG A 67 22.87 4.54 16.32
CA ARG A 67 23.03 5.00 17.70
C ARG A 67 22.35 4.06 18.69
N ASN A 68 21.21 3.47 18.34
CA ASN A 68 20.56 2.41 19.10
C ASN A 68 20.03 1.30 18.19
N SER A 69 20.91 0.38 17.78
CA SER A 69 20.53 -0.71 16.86
C SER A 69 19.72 -1.83 17.53
N SER A 70 19.37 -1.67 18.82
CA SER A 70 18.43 -2.52 19.56
C SER A 70 17.03 -1.92 19.68
N ASP A 71 16.79 -0.69 19.21
CA ASP A 71 15.46 -0.08 19.21
C ASP A 71 14.63 -0.57 18.00
N PRO A 72 13.52 -1.31 18.22
CA PRO A 72 12.62 -1.73 17.14
C PRO A 72 11.97 -0.54 16.42
N SER A 73 11.73 0.59 17.09
CA SER A 73 11.08 1.76 16.46
C SER A 73 12.03 2.47 15.49
N ALA A 74 13.31 2.68 15.88
CA ALA A 74 14.35 3.15 14.95
C ALA A 74 14.54 2.19 13.78
N ALA A 75 14.58 0.87 14.04
CA ALA A 75 14.72 -0.15 13.00
C ALA A 75 13.53 -0.12 12.01
N GLN A 76 12.29 -0.05 12.50
CA GLN A 76 11.08 0.02 11.67
C GLN A 76 11.04 1.29 10.84
N ASN A 77 11.33 2.46 11.42
CA ASN A 77 11.35 3.73 10.68
C ASN A 77 12.40 3.73 9.56
N TYR A 78 13.59 3.20 9.83
CA TYR A 78 14.65 3.08 8.81
C TYR A 78 14.31 2.03 7.74
N ALA A 79 13.80 0.86 8.13
CA ALA A 79 13.36 -0.19 7.21
C ALA A 79 12.20 0.27 6.31
N HIS A 80 11.24 1.02 6.86
CA HIS A 80 10.15 1.63 6.10
C HIS A 80 10.69 2.58 5.03
N ALA A 81 11.56 3.52 5.39
CA ALA A 81 12.18 4.42 4.42
C ALA A 81 13.01 3.67 3.36
N LEU A 82 13.73 2.61 3.75
CA LEU A 82 14.44 1.74 2.79
C LEU A 82 13.47 1.02 1.83
N ARG A 83 12.29 0.59 2.27
CA ARG A 83 11.28 -0.06 1.41
C ARG A 83 10.67 0.94 0.42
N GLU A 84 10.32 2.15 0.86
CA GLU A 84 9.77 3.20 -0.01
C GLU A 84 10.74 3.54 -1.16
N GLU A 85 12.05 3.53 -0.90
CA GLU A 85 13.12 3.76 -1.88
C GLU A 85 13.56 2.49 -2.65
N GLY A 86 12.83 1.38 -2.52
CA GLY A 86 13.10 0.14 -3.26
C GLY A 86 14.26 -0.73 -2.73
N PHE A 87 14.90 -0.36 -1.62
CA PHE A 87 16.01 -1.10 -1.02
C PHE A 87 15.53 -2.31 -0.17
N PHE A 88 14.64 -3.14 -0.72
CA PHE A 88 13.91 -4.19 0.00
C PHE A 88 14.82 -5.15 0.79
N SER A 89 15.92 -5.62 0.18
CA SER A 89 16.87 -6.52 0.85
C SER A 89 17.54 -5.87 2.07
N ARG A 90 17.80 -4.55 2.04
CA ARG A 90 18.33 -3.81 3.20
C ARG A 90 17.24 -3.65 4.26
N ALA A 91 16.03 -3.24 3.87
CA ALA A 91 14.90 -3.13 4.79
C ALA A 91 14.64 -4.44 5.54
N SER A 92 14.68 -5.56 4.83
CA SER A 92 14.51 -6.92 5.36
C SER A 92 15.59 -7.26 6.38
N LEU A 93 16.87 -6.99 6.08
CA LEU A 93 17.98 -7.22 7.01
C LEU A 93 17.88 -6.40 8.30
N ILE A 94 17.39 -5.15 8.23
CA ILE A 94 17.21 -4.29 9.41
C ILE A 94 16.08 -4.82 10.30
N LEU A 95 14.94 -5.22 9.72
CA LEU A 95 13.73 -5.52 10.50
C LEU A 95 13.59 -6.99 10.91
N LYS A 96 14.25 -7.92 10.20
CA LYS A 96 14.20 -9.37 10.48
C LYS A 96 14.53 -9.73 11.94
N PRO A 97 15.60 -9.21 12.60
CA PRO A 97 15.93 -9.54 13.99
C PRO A 97 14.86 -9.17 15.01
N PHE A 98 13.93 -8.28 14.65
CA PHE A 98 12.80 -7.86 15.47
C PHE A 98 11.54 -8.65 15.12
N ALA A 99 11.24 -8.82 13.82
CA ALA A 99 10.03 -9.50 13.36
C ALA A 99 10.04 -11.03 13.58
N THR A 100 11.21 -11.66 13.72
CA THR A 100 11.34 -13.12 13.95
C THR A 100 11.49 -13.51 15.42
N GLN A 101 11.24 -12.61 16.37
CA GLN A 101 11.24 -12.94 17.80
C GLN A 101 9.97 -13.74 18.18
N ASP A 102 10.04 -14.53 19.25
CA ASP A 102 8.91 -15.36 19.69
C ASP A 102 7.74 -14.54 20.27
N ASN A 103 8.03 -13.36 20.81
CA ASN A 103 7.09 -12.52 21.56
C ASN A 103 7.00 -11.10 20.98
N VAL A 104 6.87 -10.98 19.65
CA VAL A 104 6.57 -9.70 19.01
C VAL A 104 5.16 -9.24 19.42
N LYS A 105 5.06 -8.02 19.92
CA LYS A 105 3.81 -7.39 20.39
C LYS A 105 3.40 -6.16 19.57
N ASP A 106 4.21 -5.78 18.59
CA ASP A 106 3.95 -4.65 17.71
C ASP A 106 3.40 -5.17 16.37
N ALA A 107 2.10 -4.95 16.14
CA ALA A 107 1.45 -5.30 14.88
C ALA A 107 1.99 -4.45 13.71
N GLY A 108 2.33 -3.18 13.93
CA GLY A 108 2.89 -2.28 12.93
C GLY A 108 4.25 -2.75 12.42
N LEU A 109 5.11 -3.25 13.32
CA LEU A 109 6.40 -3.85 12.96
C LEU A 109 6.22 -5.08 12.07
N LEU A 110 5.26 -5.95 12.40
CA LEU A 110 4.95 -7.13 11.58
C LEU A 110 4.32 -6.74 10.23
N ILE A 111 3.45 -5.73 10.19
CA ILE A 111 2.88 -5.18 8.94
C ILE A 111 4.00 -4.65 8.03
N GLU A 112 4.96 -3.90 8.57
CA GLU A 112 6.08 -3.39 7.78
C GLU A 112 6.99 -4.53 7.29
N TYR A 113 7.31 -5.53 8.13
CA TYR A 113 8.08 -6.69 7.69
C TYR A 113 7.35 -7.53 6.63
N ALA A 114 6.05 -7.77 6.79
CA ALA A 114 5.23 -8.45 5.79
C ALA A 114 5.19 -7.65 4.47
N SER A 115 5.08 -6.31 4.54
CA SER A 115 5.15 -5.43 3.38
C SER A 115 6.50 -5.53 2.66
N ILE A 116 7.61 -5.65 3.39
CA ILE A 116 8.94 -5.85 2.82
C ILE A 116 9.03 -7.21 2.11
N GLN A 117 8.56 -8.29 2.75
CA GLN A 117 8.60 -9.63 2.14
C GLN A 117 7.72 -9.72 0.89
N THR A 118 6.53 -9.09 0.90
CA THR A 118 5.68 -8.94 -0.29
C THR A 118 6.41 -8.22 -1.41
N SER A 119 7.11 -7.10 -1.14
CA SER A 119 7.92 -6.39 -2.14
C SER A 119 9.12 -7.21 -2.66
N MET A 120 9.59 -8.20 -1.90
CA MET A 120 10.65 -9.13 -2.33
C MET A 120 10.14 -10.35 -3.11
N GLY A 121 8.81 -10.59 -3.18
CA GLY A 121 8.25 -11.83 -3.71
C GLY A 121 8.36 -13.03 -2.77
N ASN A 122 8.72 -12.82 -1.50
CA ASN A 122 8.87 -13.87 -0.49
C ASN A 122 7.49 -14.19 0.14
N HIS A 123 6.57 -14.71 -0.67
CA HIS A 123 5.16 -14.80 -0.32
C HIS A 123 4.88 -15.69 0.91
N VAL A 124 5.67 -16.75 1.15
CA VAL A 124 5.56 -17.60 2.34
C VAL A 124 5.88 -16.84 3.63
N ASP A 125 7.01 -16.11 3.67
CA ASP A 125 7.41 -15.27 4.80
C ASP A 125 6.42 -14.12 5.01
N ALA A 126 5.92 -13.53 3.92
CA ALA A 126 4.91 -12.49 3.94
C ALA A 126 3.58 -12.99 4.56
N GLU A 127 3.09 -14.16 4.14
CA GLU A 127 1.89 -14.79 4.71
C GLU A 127 2.07 -15.07 6.19
N GLN A 128 3.16 -15.74 6.58
CA GLN A 128 3.40 -16.09 7.98
C GLN A 128 3.45 -14.84 8.86
N THR A 129 4.09 -13.77 8.38
CA THR A 129 4.19 -12.50 9.11
C THR A 129 2.84 -11.77 9.16
N ALA A 130 2.11 -11.70 8.05
CA ALA A 130 0.80 -11.05 8.00
C ALA A 130 -0.24 -11.77 8.87
N ARG A 131 -0.21 -13.11 8.94
CA ARG A 131 -1.04 -13.88 9.89
C ARG A 131 -0.73 -13.52 11.35
N LYS A 132 0.55 -13.35 11.72
CA LYS A 132 0.92 -12.87 13.07
C LYS A 132 0.42 -11.44 13.31
N ALA A 133 0.51 -10.55 12.33
CA ALA A 133 -0.01 -9.18 12.44
C ALA A 133 -1.53 -9.15 12.68
N VAL A 134 -2.31 -9.92 11.90
CA VAL A 134 -3.76 -10.08 12.08
C VAL A 134 -4.13 -10.67 13.45
N LEU A 135 -3.30 -11.54 14.03
CA LEU A 135 -3.52 -12.07 15.38
C LEU A 135 -3.25 -11.04 16.49
N LEU A 136 -2.36 -10.07 16.28
CA LEU A 136 -2.10 -8.98 17.23
C LEU A 136 -3.12 -7.84 17.08
N ASP A 137 -3.50 -7.52 15.85
CA ASP A 137 -4.53 -6.52 15.52
C ASP A 137 -5.53 -7.11 14.52
N PRO A 138 -6.62 -7.74 15.02
CA PRO A 138 -7.69 -8.29 14.18
C PRO A 138 -8.50 -7.24 13.42
N THR A 139 -8.25 -5.95 13.66
CA THR A 139 -8.88 -4.80 12.99
C THR A 139 -7.94 -4.10 12.01
N SER A 140 -6.76 -4.65 11.73
CA SER A 140 -5.84 -4.05 10.75
C SER A 140 -6.21 -4.40 9.31
N GLY A 141 -6.93 -3.50 8.62
CA GLY A 141 -7.22 -3.64 7.20
C GLY A 141 -5.96 -3.83 6.33
N ARG A 142 -4.86 -3.17 6.71
CA ARG A 142 -3.55 -3.30 6.04
C ARG A 142 -2.88 -4.66 6.27
N ALA A 143 -3.00 -5.27 7.46
CA ALA A 143 -2.48 -6.61 7.69
C ALA A 143 -3.22 -7.66 6.85
N TYR A 144 -4.55 -7.54 6.76
CA TYR A 144 -5.38 -8.38 5.91
C TYR A 144 -5.09 -8.21 4.41
N HIS A 145 -4.85 -6.98 3.92
CA HIS A 145 -4.45 -6.75 2.52
C HIS A 145 -3.12 -7.41 2.18
N LEU A 146 -2.12 -7.32 3.07
CA LEU A 146 -0.84 -8.02 2.89
C LEU A 146 -0.99 -9.54 2.92
N LEU A 147 -1.86 -10.07 3.79
CA LEU A 147 -2.21 -11.48 3.83
C LEU A 147 -2.88 -11.93 2.51
N GLY A 148 -3.81 -11.13 1.98
CA GLY A 148 -4.46 -11.38 0.70
C GLY A 148 -3.47 -11.43 -0.46
N ILE A 149 -2.56 -10.46 -0.56
CA ILE A 149 -1.51 -10.45 -1.60
C ILE A 149 -0.62 -11.70 -1.50
N ALA A 150 -0.20 -12.06 -0.28
CA ALA A 150 0.67 -13.21 -0.06
C ALA A 150 -0.02 -14.55 -0.40
N LEU A 151 -1.32 -14.68 -0.11
CA LEU A 151 -2.12 -15.86 -0.46
C LEU A 151 -2.40 -15.96 -1.96
N ASP A 152 -2.76 -14.85 -2.60
CA ASP A 152 -3.10 -14.80 -4.03
C ASP A 152 -1.89 -15.18 -4.90
N ALA A 153 -0.70 -14.65 -4.55
CA ALA A 153 0.55 -14.97 -5.23
C ALA A 153 1.01 -16.43 -5.03
N GLN A 154 0.45 -17.15 -4.06
CA GLN A 154 0.66 -18.60 -3.85
C GLN A 154 -0.45 -19.46 -4.50
N GLY A 155 -1.44 -18.85 -5.16
CA GLY A 155 -2.57 -19.56 -5.76
C GLY A 155 -3.71 -19.90 -4.79
N HIS A 156 -3.64 -19.44 -3.53
CA HIS A 156 -4.69 -19.64 -2.52
C HIS A 156 -5.83 -18.62 -2.69
N HIS A 157 -6.40 -18.52 -3.90
CA HIS A 157 -7.24 -17.41 -4.33
C HIS A 157 -8.50 -17.19 -3.47
N GLU A 158 -9.19 -18.26 -3.05
CA GLU A 158 -10.37 -18.16 -2.16
C GLU A 158 -10.00 -17.57 -0.79
N GLN A 159 -8.89 -18.02 -0.20
CA GLN A 159 -8.41 -17.49 1.09
C GLN A 159 -7.93 -16.04 0.97
N ALA A 160 -7.34 -15.69 -0.18
CA ALA A 160 -6.96 -14.32 -0.50
C ALA A 160 -8.18 -13.40 -0.60
N GLN A 161 -9.27 -13.86 -1.24
CA GLN A 161 -10.54 -13.13 -1.30
C GLN A 161 -11.08 -12.84 0.10
N THR A 162 -11.19 -13.85 0.97
CA THR A 162 -11.63 -13.66 2.37
C THR A 162 -10.73 -12.69 3.13
N ALA A 163 -9.42 -12.67 2.85
CA ALA A 163 -8.50 -11.70 3.44
C ALA A 163 -8.73 -10.29 2.88
N PHE A 164 -8.96 -10.11 1.57
CA PHE A 164 -9.28 -8.81 1.00
C PHE A 164 -10.63 -8.26 1.50
N GLU A 165 -11.66 -9.10 1.63
CA GLU A 165 -12.97 -8.72 2.18
C GLU A 165 -12.84 -8.16 3.61
N LYS A 166 -12.18 -8.89 4.52
CA LYS A 166 -11.87 -8.40 5.87
C LYS A 166 -10.95 -7.18 5.90
N GLY A 167 -10.04 -7.10 4.93
CA GLY A 167 -9.19 -5.94 4.75
C GLY A 167 -9.98 -4.68 4.42
N LEU A 168 -11.04 -4.82 3.62
CA LEU A 168 -11.94 -3.75 3.22
C LEU A 168 -12.91 -3.35 4.34
N GLU A 169 -13.42 -4.31 5.12
CA GLU A 169 -14.25 -4.08 6.32
C GLU A 169 -13.56 -3.15 7.35
N HIS A 170 -12.23 -3.23 7.44
CA HIS A 170 -11.40 -2.48 8.38
C HIS A 170 -10.43 -1.51 7.70
N TRP A 171 -10.73 -1.05 6.47
CA TRP A 171 -9.81 -0.17 5.76
C TRP A 171 -9.90 1.29 6.22
N GLU A 172 -8.76 1.87 6.60
CA GLU A 172 -8.64 3.30 6.90
C GLU A 172 -7.99 4.04 5.71
N GLY A 173 -8.65 5.08 5.21
CA GLY A 173 -8.16 5.91 4.10
C GLY A 173 -8.64 5.42 2.73
N ASP A 174 -7.77 5.49 1.71
CA ASP A 174 -8.06 5.14 0.31
C ASP A 174 -7.91 3.62 0.04
N PRO A 175 -8.99 2.85 -0.18
CA PRO A 175 -8.93 1.42 -0.48
C PRO A 175 -8.54 1.06 -1.92
N SER A 176 -8.21 2.01 -2.80
CA SER A 176 -7.94 1.75 -4.23
C SER A 176 -6.90 0.65 -4.48
N ALA A 177 -5.85 0.58 -3.65
CA ALA A 177 -4.82 -0.47 -3.74
C ALA A 177 -5.31 -1.85 -3.26
N LEU A 178 -6.26 -1.91 -2.32
CA LEU A 178 -6.91 -3.14 -1.91
C LEU A 178 -7.89 -3.61 -2.98
N LEU A 179 -8.79 -2.73 -3.41
CA LEU A 179 -9.79 -3.02 -4.44
C LEU A 179 -9.14 -3.44 -5.75
N ASN A 180 -8.02 -2.83 -6.16
CA ASN A 180 -7.26 -3.28 -7.31
C ASN A 180 -6.81 -4.75 -7.19
N ASN A 181 -6.27 -5.15 -6.05
CA ASN A 181 -5.75 -6.50 -5.85
C ASN A 181 -6.90 -7.51 -5.69
N MET A 182 -7.99 -7.13 -5.03
CA MET A 182 -9.22 -7.92 -4.97
C MET A 182 -9.82 -8.14 -6.37
N GLY A 183 -9.84 -7.12 -7.23
CA GLY A 183 -10.28 -7.25 -8.62
C GLY A 183 -9.39 -8.18 -9.46
N LEU A 184 -8.07 -8.15 -9.26
CA LEU A 184 -7.15 -9.10 -9.90
C LEU A 184 -7.39 -10.54 -9.41
N ASN A 185 -7.58 -10.73 -8.11
CA ASN A 185 -7.89 -12.03 -7.49
C ASN A 185 -9.23 -12.61 -7.99
N LEU A 186 -10.28 -11.79 -8.07
CA LEU A 186 -11.58 -12.19 -8.67
C LEU A 186 -11.41 -12.61 -10.14
N ALA A 187 -10.61 -11.88 -10.92
CA ALA A 187 -10.31 -12.25 -12.30
C ALA A 187 -9.50 -13.55 -12.43
N ALA A 188 -8.57 -13.81 -11.51
CA ALA A 188 -7.82 -15.07 -11.44
C ALA A 188 -8.73 -16.28 -11.15
N GLN A 189 -9.81 -16.08 -10.38
CA GLN A 189 -10.86 -17.08 -10.13
C GLN A 189 -11.90 -17.19 -11.27
N GLY A 190 -11.86 -16.29 -12.27
CA GLY A 190 -12.79 -16.26 -13.41
C GLY A 190 -14.05 -15.40 -13.21
N PHE A 191 -14.18 -14.72 -12.06
CA PHE A 191 -15.28 -13.79 -11.75
C PHE A 191 -15.05 -12.43 -12.42
N LEU A 192 -15.11 -12.41 -13.75
CA LEU A 192 -14.71 -11.25 -14.57
C LEU A 192 -15.64 -10.05 -14.40
N ASP A 193 -16.94 -10.25 -14.21
CA ASP A 193 -17.91 -9.17 -13.99
C ASP A 193 -17.65 -8.46 -12.65
N GLU A 194 -17.51 -9.24 -11.58
CA GLU A 194 -17.21 -8.78 -10.23
C GLU A 194 -15.82 -8.10 -10.15
N ALA A 195 -14.83 -8.62 -10.89
CA ALA A 195 -13.52 -8.01 -11.04
C ALA A 195 -13.61 -6.61 -11.68
N ILE A 196 -14.41 -6.47 -12.76
CA ILE A 196 -14.63 -5.20 -13.46
C ILE A 196 -15.37 -4.20 -12.56
N GLU A 197 -16.39 -4.63 -11.81
CA GLU A 197 -17.09 -3.76 -10.86
C GLU A 197 -16.14 -3.28 -9.73
N THR A 198 -15.34 -4.20 -9.18
CA THR A 198 -14.37 -3.90 -8.12
C THR A 198 -13.28 -2.94 -8.60
N LEU A 199 -12.78 -3.11 -9.82
CA LEU A 199 -11.79 -2.21 -10.43
C LEU A 199 -12.37 -0.84 -10.79
N ARG A 200 -13.66 -0.75 -11.13
CA ARG A 200 -14.36 0.55 -11.26
C ARG A 200 -14.41 1.28 -9.93
N LYS A 201 -14.83 0.62 -8.84
CA LYS A 201 -14.81 1.21 -7.48
C LYS A 201 -13.40 1.67 -7.07
N ALA A 202 -12.37 0.90 -7.42
CA ALA A 202 -10.98 1.27 -7.19
C ALA A 202 -10.57 2.55 -7.94
N LEU A 203 -11.01 2.69 -9.20
CA LEU A 203 -10.77 3.88 -10.03
C LEU A 203 -11.58 5.09 -9.59
N ASP A 204 -12.86 4.91 -9.23
CA ASP A 204 -13.72 5.99 -8.69
C ASP A 204 -13.13 6.59 -7.40
N THR A 205 -12.48 5.75 -6.58
CA THR A 205 -11.77 6.18 -5.37
C THR A 205 -10.48 6.95 -5.70
N ALA A 206 -9.75 6.53 -6.73
CA ALA A 206 -8.47 7.14 -7.13
C ALA A 206 -8.35 7.30 -8.67
N PRO A 207 -8.98 8.32 -9.28
CA PRO A 207 -9.22 8.39 -10.74
C PRO A 207 -8.00 8.51 -11.67
N ASN A 208 -6.78 8.65 -11.13
CA ASN A 208 -5.55 8.87 -11.92
C ASN A 208 -4.53 7.73 -11.76
N ARG A 209 -4.97 6.54 -11.33
CA ARG A 209 -4.11 5.37 -11.06
C ARG A 209 -3.99 4.50 -12.32
N MET A 210 -2.98 4.79 -13.14
CA MET A 210 -2.73 4.12 -14.43
C MET A 210 -2.68 2.58 -14.34
N GLU A 211 -2.24 2.03 -13.20
CA GLU A 211 -2.22 0.59 -12.97
C GLU A 211 -3.64 -0.01 -12.89
N ILE A 212 -4.58 0.71 -12.27
CA ILE A 212 -5.98 0.29 -12.14
C ILE A 212 -6.68 0.37 -13.50
N GLU A 213 -6.49 1.47 -14.24
CA GLU A 213 -7.00 1.60 -15.62
C GLU A 213 -6.50 0.48 -16.54
N ARG A 214 -5.21 0.15 -16.45
CA ARG A 214 -4.59 -0.91 -17.24
C ARG A 214 -5.19 -2.27 -16.88
N ASN A 215 -5.34 -2.57 -15.60
CA ASN A 215 -5.89 -3.83 -15.12
C ASN A 215 -7.37 -3.97 -15.54
N LEU A 216 -8.17 -2.90 -15.36
CA LEU A 216 -9.56 -2.83 -15.83
C LEU A 216 -9.68 -3.06 -17.34
N ARG A 217 -8.80 -2.46 -18.14
CA ARG A 217 -8.77 -2.64 -19.61
C ARG A 217 -8.43 -4.07 -20.01
N ILE A 218 -7.45 -4.69 -19.35
CA ILE A 218 -7.06 -6.08 -19.61
C ILE A 218 -8.22 -7.03 -19.27
N ILE A 219 -8.81 -6.90 -18.08
CA ILE A 219 -9.90 -7.78 -17.63
C ILE A 219 -11.16 -7.58 -18.47
N SER A 220 -11.49 -6.33 -18.85
CA SER A 220 -12.59 -6.06 -19.80
C SER A 220 -12.35 -6.70 -21.17
N ALA A 221 -11.09 -6.79 -21.62
CA ALA A 221 -10.74 -7.48 -22.86
C ALA A 221 -10.76 -9.02 -22.74
N LEU A 222 -10.54 -9.58 -21.54
CA LEU A 222 -10.75 -11.00 -21.26
C LEU A 222 -12.25 -11.37 -21.25
N GLN A 223 -13.09 -10.47 -20.74
CA GLN A 223 -14.56 -10.64 -20.77
C GLN A 223 -15.13 -10.45 -22.19
N TYR A 224 -14.44 -9.71 -23.05
CA TYR A 224 -14.90 -9.42 -24.42
C TYR A 224 -15.01 -10.69 -25.27
N GLN A 225 -16.21 -11.25 -25.30
CA GLN A 225 -16.62 -12.14 -26.38
C GLN A 225 -16.77 -11.29 -27.65
N PRO A 226 -15.99 -11.53 -28.72
CA PRO A 226 -16.29 -10.90 -30.00
C PRO A 226 -17.72 -11.30 -30.41
N PRO A 227 -18.50 -10.39 -31.03
CA PRO A 227 -19.80 -10.76 -31.54
C PRO A 227 -19.64 -11.96 -32.47
N LYS A 228 -20.35 -13.06 -32.19
CA LYS A 228 -20.35 -14.28 -33.01
C LYS A 228 -20.47 -13.86 -34.47
N GLU A 229 -19.55 -14.33 -35.33
CA GLU A 229 -19.45 -13.83 -36.71
C GLU A 229 -20.82 -13.87 -37.40
N GLY A 230 -21.35 -12.68 -37.69
CA GLY A 230 -22.76 -12.50 -38.05
C GLY A 230 -23.21 -11.03 -38.09
N THR A 231 -22.60 -10.15 -37.29
CA THR A 231 -22.87 -8.69 -37.30
C THR A 231 -21.65 -7.87 -37.72
N ARG A 232 -21.14 -8.13 -38.93
CA ARG A 232 -20.14 -7.26 -39.56
C ARG A 232 -20.80 -5.91 -39.89
N LEU A 233 -20.50 -4.87 -39.10
CA LEU A 233 -20.86 -3.49 -39.43
C LEU A 233 -20.03 -3.03 -40.64
N VAL A 234 -20.47 -3.39 -41.84
CA VAL A 234 -19.99 -2.79 -43.09
C VAL A 234 -20.38 -1.32 -43.06
N PRO A 235 -19.45 -0.36 -43.24
CA PRO A 235 -19.79 1.05 -43.35
C PRO A 235 -20.80 1.23 -44.47
N LYS A 236 -21.98 1.79 -44.16
CA LYS A 236 -23.05 1.94 -45.14
C LYS A 236 -22.55 2.86 -46.26
N PRO A 237 -22.40 2.39 -47.51
CA PRO A 237 -21.90 3.23 -48.59
C PRO A 237 -22.86 4.42 -48.78
N PRO A 238 -22.36 5.59 -49.20
CA PRO A 238 -23.21 6.75 -49.44
C PRO A 238 -24.32 6.38 -50.43
N ARG A 239 -25.53 6.88 -50.18
CA ARG A 239 -26.70 6.55 -51.01
C ARG A 239 -26.38 6.89 -52.47
N LYS A 240 -26.61 5.94 -53.37
CA LYS A 240 -26.52 6.13 -54.82
C LYS A 240 -27.35 7.38 -55.20
N PRO A 241 -26.86 8.26 -56.09
CA PRO A 241 -27.66 9.37 -56.60
C PRO A 241 -28.99 8.84 -57.13
N GLU A 242 -30.08 9.56 -56.82
CA GLU A 242 -31.43 9.22 -57.26
C GLU A 242 -31.48 9.32 -58.80
N SER A 243 -31.92 8.26 -59.48
CA SER A 243 -31.95 8.24 -60.95
C SER A 243 -32.86 9.35 -61.50
N GLU A 244 -32.53 9.86 -62.69
CA GLU A 244 -33.30 10.95 -63.30
C GLU A 244 -34.77 10.56 -63.49
N ASP A 245 -35.08 9.31 -63.86
CA ASP A 245 -36.44 8.77 -63.90
C ASP A 245 -37.20 8.95 -62.58
N LYS A 246 -36.53 8.75 -61.43
CA LYS A 246 -37.15 8.91 -60.10
C LYS A 246 -37.31 10.36 -59.69
N ARG A 247 -36.41 11.24 -60.15
CA ARG A 247 -36.58 12.70 -60.00
C ARG A 247 -37.74 13.21 -60.85
N GLN A 248 -37.80 12.80 -62.12
CA GLN A 248 -38.86 13.19 -63.06
C GLN A 248 -40.23 12.65 -62.60
N ALA A 249 -40.33 11.38 -62.19
CA ALA A 249 -41.58 10.85 -61.64
C ALA A 249 -42.06 11.58 -60.38
N LYS A 250 -41.14 12.12 -59.57
CA LYS A 250 -41.48 12.92 -58.39
C LYS A 250 -41.89 14.36 -58.73
N ILE A 251 -41.29 14.96 -59.77
CA ILE A 251 -41.73 16.24 -60.33
C ILE A 251 -43.14 16.08 -60.91
N LEU A 252 -43.36 15.10 -61.79
CA LEU A 252 -44.66 14.83 -62.41
C LEU A 252 -45.76 14.59 -61.37
N LYS A 253 -45.45 13.84 -60.30
CA LYS A 253 -46.41 13.61 -59.22
C LYS A 253 -46.74 14.91 -58.48
N ASN A 254 -45.75 15.72 -58.13
CA ASN A 254 -46.00 17.01 -57.46
C ASN A 254 -46.79 17.98 -58.37
N GLU A 255 -46.56 17.95 -59.68
CA GLU A 255 -47.31 18.76 -60.65
C GLU A 255 -48.78 18.30 -60.73
N LEU A 256 -49.04 16.98 -60.81
CA LEU A 256 -50.38 16.40 -60.76
C LEU A 256 -51.10 16.73 -59.44
N ASP A 257 -50.45 16.51 -58.30
CA ASP A 257 -50.98 16.80 -56.96
C ASP A 257 -51.24 18.31 -56.76
N SER A 258 -50.59 19.19 -57.55
CA SER A 258 -50.82 20.66 -57.52
C SER A 258 -51.93 21.14 -58.44
N ASN A 259 -52.34 20.36 -59.44
CA ASN A 259 -53.35 20.75 -60.44
C ASN A 259 -54.77 20.29 -60.07
N ASP A 260 -54.91 19.38 -59.11
CA ASP A 260 -56.18 18.90 -58.54
C ASP A 260 -56.81 19.89 -57.53
N GLY A 261 -56.14 21.05 -57.31
CA GLY A 261 -56.55 22.08 -56.36
C GLY A 261 -57.34 23.25 -56.94
N THR A 262 -57.68 23.25 -58.23
CA THR A 262 -58.26 24.43 -58.93
C THR A 262 -59.56 24.17 -59.71
N SER A 263 -60.35 23.16 -59.33
CA SER A 263 -61.70 22.96 -59.88
C SER A 263 -62.75 22.65 -58.81
N GLU A 264 -63.25 23.69 -58.13
CA GLU A 264 -64.70 23.94 -57.92
C GLU A 264 -64.93 25.21 -57.08
N SER A 265 -65.22 26.33 -57.76
CA SER A 265 -65.85 27.54 -57.16
C SER A 265 -66.33 28.49 -58.26
N THR A 266 -67.17 28.00 -59.19
CA THR A 266 -68.06 28.84 -60.00
C THR A 266 -69.41 28.16 -60.14
N LYS A 267 -70.48 28.98 -60.15
CA LYS A 267 -71.92 28.65 -60.00
C LYS A 267 -72.34 28.34 -58.56
N GLU A 268 -73.43 28.93 -58.05
CA GLU A 268 -74.33 29.97 -58.60
C GLU A 268 -74.92 30.79 -57.43
#